data_AF-A0A9D5A2W6-F1
#
_entry.id   AF-A0A9D5A2W6-F1
#
_cell.length_a   1.000
_cell.length_b   1.000
_cell.length_c   1.000
_cell.angle_alpha   90.00
_cell.angle_beta   90.00
_cell.angle_gamma   90.00
#
_symmetry.space_group_name_H-M   'P 1'
#
loop_
_entity.id
_entity.type
_entity.pdbx_description
1 polymer ?
#
loop_
_entity_poly.entity_id
_entity_poly.type
_entity_poly.pdbx_seq_one_letter_code
_entity_poly.pdbx_strand_id
1 'polypeptide(L)'
;MESEKKKTFQIKAKVPCVKKFIAFRDGLTNIRRDAFTLKYGRILHLLSIPVQKEAITALAQFYDPPLRSFLFKDFQLAPTLEEFGRILDSPKQKKGPYKGLGQVPEPEELAKVLSI
;
A
#
# COMPACT_ATOMS: atom_id res chain seq x y z
N MET A 1 -10.03 -28.25 15.41
CA MET A 1 -10.04 -26.77 15.34
C MET A 1 -10.99 -26.41 14.22
N GLU A 2 -12.24 -26.21 14.56
CA GLU A 2 -13.35 -26.08 13.61
C GLU A 2 -13.19 -24.79 12.81
N SER A 3 -13.22 -24.90 11.48
CA SER A 3 -13.11 -23.74 10.59
C SER A 3 -14.42 -22.96 10.68
N GLU A 4 -14.46 -21.96 11.56
CA GLU A 4 -15.52 -20.96 11.56
C GLU A 4 -15.56 -20.33 10.16
N LYS A 5 -16.65 -20.59 9.44
CA LYS A 5 -16.86 -20.07 8.09
C LYS A 5 -16.83 -18.55 8.17
N LYS A 6 -15.76 -17.92 7.69
CA LYS A 6 -15.65 -16.45 7.61
C LYS A 6 -16.87 -15.93 6.84
N LYS A 7 -17.71 -15.14 7.52
CA LYS A 7 -18.85 -14.48 6.91
C LYS A 7 -18.33 -13.48 5.87
N THR A 8 -18.64 -13.69 4.61
CA THR A 8 -18.32 -12.74 3.55
C THR A 8 -19.21 -11.51 3.71
N PHE A 9 -18.61 -10.35 3.96
CA PHE A 9 -19.34 -9.10 4.06
C PHE A 9 -19.62 -8.56 2.65
N GLN A 10 -20.79 -7.96 2.44
CA GLN A 10 -21.12 -7.28 1.18
C GLN A 10 -20.45 -5.90 1.12
N ILE A 11 -19.12 -5.87 1.23
CA ILE A 11 -18.30 -4.66 1.12
C ILE A 11 -18.10 -4.38 -0.37
N LYS A 12 -18.24 -3.12 -0.77
CA LYS A 12 -17.87 -2.66 -2.12
C LYS A 12 -17.00 -1.43 -1.97
N ALA A 13 -15.75 -1.50 -2.45
CA ALA A 13 -14.87 -0.35 -2.45
C ALA A 13 -15.49 0.77 -3.29
N LYS A 14 -15.51 1.99 -2.75
CA LYS A 14 -15.94 3.18 -3.50
C LYS A 14 -14.73 3.81 -4.14
N VAL A 15 -14.82 4.12 -5.43
CA VAL A 15 -13.77 4.88 -6.12
C VAL A 15 -13.94 6.35 -5.74
N PRO A 16 -12.95 6.97 -5.07
CA PRO A 16 -13.04 8.38 -4.73
C PRO A 16 -12.97 9.25 -6.00
N CYS A 17 -13.73 10.35 -6.02
CA CYS A 17 -13.61 11.33 -7.10
C CYS A 17 -12.33 12.16 -6.90
N VAL A 18 -11.27 11.80 -7.63
CA VAL A 18 -9.95 12.44 -7.50
C VAL A 18 -9.68 13.56 -8.52
N LYS A 19 -10.66 13.89 -9.37
CA LYS A 19 -10.50 14.86 -10.48
C LYS A 19 -9.94 16.22 -10.02
N LYS A 20 -10.44 16.75 -8.90
CA LYS A 20 -9.98 18.02 -8.33
C LYS A 20 -8.51 17.97 -7.91
N PHE A 21 -8.07 16.84 -7.35
CA PHE A 21 -6.68 16.63 -6.92
C PHE A 21 -5.74 16.43 -8.12
N ILE A 22 -6.21 15.74 -9.17
CA ILE A 22 -5.48 15.61 -10.42
C ILE A 22 -5.28 16.99 -11.07
N ALA A 23 -6.34 17.78 -11.21
CA ALA A 23 -6.26 19.14 -11.74
C ALA A 23 -5.32 20.03 -10.90
N PHE A 24 -5.37 19.90 -9.57
CA PHE A 24 -4.43 20.57 -8.68
C PHE A 24 -2.98 20.16 -8.96
N ARG A 25 -2.68 18.86 -9.04
CA ARG A 25 -1.34 18.32 -9.34
C ARG A 25 -0.81 18.82 -10.68
N ASP A 26 -1.66 18.82 -11.69
CA ASP A 26 -1.32 19.19 -13.06
C ASP A 26 -1.09 20.71 -13.19
N GLY A 27 -1.79 21.51 -12.39
CA GLY A 27 -1.59 22.96 -12.29
C GLY A 27 -0.35 23.40 -11.50
N LEU A 28 0.39 22.47 -10.86
CA LEU A 28 1.63 22.82 -10.17
C LEU A 28 2.78 23.05 -11.17
N THR A 29 3.47 24.18 -11.01
CA THR A 29 4.77 24.39 -11.66
C THR A 29 5.79 23.39 -11.13
N ASN A 30 6.85 23.13 -11.90
CA ASN A 30 7.91 22.20 -11.48
C ASN A 30 8.52 22.59 -10.12
N ILE A 31 8.81 23.89 -9.91
CA ILE A 31 9.34 24.40 -8.64
C ILE A 31 8.41 24.09 -7.46
N ARG A 32 7.09 24.28 -7.63
CA ARG A 32 6.12 23.98 -6.56
C ARG A 32 5.96 22.49 -6.33
N ARG A 33 6.07 21.68 -7.39
CA ARG A 33 6.05 20.22 -7.30
C ARG A 33 7.27 19.72 -6.54
N ASP A 34 8.46 20.24 -6.84
CA ASP A 34 9.71 19.88 -6.16
C ASP A 34 9.66 20.27 -4.68
N ALA A 35 9.20 21.49 -4.37
CA ALA A 35 9.01 21.93 -2.98
C ALA A 35 7.99 21.07 -2.22
N PHE A 36 6.92 20.65 -2.91
CA PHE A 36 5.92 19.75 -2.34
C PHE A 36 6.51 18.36 -2.07
N THR A 37 7.24 17.79 -3.03
CA THR A 37 7.89 16.49 -2.89
C THR A 37 8.96 16.51 -1.81
N LEU A 38 9.73 17.59 -1.70
CA LEU A 38 10.71 17.76 -0.61
C LEU A 38 10.05 17.75 0.77
N LYS A 39 8.81 18.22 0.88
CA LYS A 39 8.08 18.33 2.17
C LYS A 39 7.25 17.10 2.51
N TYR A 40 6.64 16.45 1.52
CA TYR A 40 5.65 15.39 1.71
C TYR A 40 6.00 14.07 1.00
N GLY A 41 7.16 14.00 0.34
CA GLY A 41 7.53 12.89 -0.52
C GLY A 41 6.67 12.80 -1.78
N ARG A 42 6.60 11.59 -2.33
CA ARG A 42 5.87 11.24 -3.56
C ARG A 42 4.38 11.02 -3.33
N ILE A 43 3.76 11.64 -2.32
CA ILE A 43 2.32 11.47 -2.06
C ILE A 43 1.44 11.92 -3.24
N LEU A 44 1.88 12.92 -4.03
CA LEU A 44 1.18 13.31 -5.27
C LEU A 44 1.18 12.21 -6.34
N HIS A 45 2.16 11.31 -6.31
CA HIS A 45 2.23 10.17 -7.24
C HIS A 45 1.07 9.19 -7.03
N LEU A 46 0.49 9.12 -5.82
CA LEU A 46 -0.66 8.26 -5.54
C LEU A 46 -1.86 8.57 -6.44
N LEU A 47 -2.00 9.81 -6.90
CA LEU A 47 -3.06 10.22 -7.82
C LEU A 47 -2.90 9.65 -9.24
N SER A 48 -1.72 9.14 -9.58
CA SER A 48 -1.43 8.50 -10.87
C SER A 48 -1.55 6.97 -10.81
N ILE A 49 -1.64 6.39 -9.61
CA ILE A 49 -1.66 4.93 -9.45
C ILE A 49 -3.05 4.40 -9.81
N PRO A 50 -3.17 3.48 -10.77
CA PRO A 50 -4.45 2.85 -11.08
C PRO A 50 -4.91 2.00 -9.89
N VAL A 51 -6.11 2.28 -9.39
CA VAL A 51 -6.71 1.52 -8.28
C VAL A 51 -7.64 0.45 -8.84
N GLN A 52 -7.31 -0.82 -8.58
CA GLN A 52 -8.16 -1.95 -8.92
C GLN A 52 -9.23 -2.13 -7.82
N LYS A 53 -10.45 -1.66 -8.10
CA LYS A 53 -11.57 -1.65 -7.14
C LYS A 53 -11.88 -3.05 -6.62
N GLU A 54 -11.80 -4.05 -7.48
CA GLU A 54 -12.09 -5.45 -7.21
C GLU A 54 -11.05 -6.01 -6.23
N ALA A 55 -9.77 -5.70 -6.44
CA ALA A 55 -8.69 -6.10 -5.54
C ALA A 55 -8.85 -5.50 -4.14
N ILE A 56 -9.19 -4.20 -4.04
CA ILE A 56 -9.45 -3.55 -2.75
C ILE A 56 -10.68 -4.14 -2.07
N THR A 57 -11.73 -4.45 -2.83
CA THR A 57 -12.94 -5.07 -2.31
C THR A 57 -12.67 -6.48 -1.77
N ALA A 58 -11.83 -7.26 -2.46
CA ALA A 58 -11.40 -8.57 -2.01
C ALA A 58 -10.53 -8.47 -0.76
N LEU A 59 -9.56 -7.54 -0.74
CA LEU A 59 -8.66 -7.32 0.40
C LEU A 59 -9.45 -6.92 1.66
N ALA A 60 -10.49 -6.10 1.51
CA ALA A 60 -11.35 -5.68 2.62
C ALA A 60 -12.08 -6.84 3.33
N GLN A 61 -12.27 -7.99 2.67
CA GLN A 61 -12.84 -9.19 3.31
C GLN A 61 -11.93 -9.80 4.37
N PHE A 62 -10.63 -9.50 4.30
CA PHE A 62 -9.62 -10.00 5.22
C PHE A 62 -9.26 -8.98 6.30
N TYR A 63 -9.89 -7.80 6.30
CA TYR A 63 -9.60 -6.78 7.29
C TYR A 63 -10.08 -7.20 8.69
N ASP A 64 -9.17 -7.21 9.64
CA ASP A 64 -9.42 -7.43 11.06
C ASP A 64 -9.43 -6.06 11.77
N PRO A 65 -10.58 -5.54 12.20
CA PRO A 65 -10.66 -4.20 12.79
C PRO A 65 -9.88 -4.04 14.11
N PRO A 66 -9.91 -5.00 15.07
CA PRO A 66 -9.07 -4.96 16.26
C PRO A 66 -7.57 -4.85 15.96
N LEU A 67 -7.05 -5.65 15.02
CA LEU A 67 -5.62 -5.67 14.66
C LEU A 67 -5.24 -4.58 13.66
N ARG A 68 -6.23 -3.93 13.02
CA ARG A 68 -6.05 -2.93 11.96
C ARG A 68 -5.16 -3.43 10.82
N SER A 69 -5.31 -4.71 10.48
CA SER A 69 -4.50 -5.41 9.49
C SER A 69 -5.34 -6.33 8.62
N PHE A 70 -4.79 -6.80 7.50
CA PHE A 70 -5.44 -7.81 6.66
C PHE A 70 -4.88 -9.19 6.99
N LEU A 71 -5.73 -10.07 7.51
CA LEU A 71 -5.34 -11.38 8.01
C LEU A 71 -5.72 -12.50 7.03
N PHE A 72 -4.69 -13.08 6.42
CA PHE A 72 -4.78 -14.30 5.62
C PHE A 72 -4.46 -15.52 6.48
N LYS A 73 -4.64 -16.73 5.94
CA LYS A 73 -4.43 -17.98 6.68
C LYS A 73 -2.98 -18.12 7.17
N ASP A 74 -2.03 -17.77 6.31
CA ASP A 74 -0.61 -18.06 6.51
C ASP A 74 0.24 -16.80 6.73
N PHE A 75 -0.34 -15.60 6.57
CA PHE A 75 0.37 -14.33 6.77
C PHE A 75 -0.58 -13.16 7.08
N GLN A 76 -0.01 -12.06 7.56
CA GLN A 76 -0.70 -10.81 7.84
C GLN A 76 -0.11 -9.69 7.00
N LEU A 77 -0.95 -8.92 6.32
CA LEU A 77 -0.55 -7.64 5.71
C LEU A 77 -0.88 -6.52 6.71
N ALA A 78 0.16 -5.98 7.33
CA ALA A 78 0.06 -4.85 8.24
C ALA A 78 1.13 -3.82 7.85
N PRO A 79 0.87 -3.01 6.81
CA PRO A 79 1.91 -2.13 6.33
C PRO A 79 2.27 -1.11 7.40
N THR A 80 3.55 -1.05 7.74
CA THR A 80 4.02 -0.21 8.84
C THR A 80 4.15 1.25 8.38
N LEU A 81 4.16 2.20 9.33
CA LEU A 81 4.32 3.62 8.97
C LEU A 81 5.65 3.86 8.23
N GLU A 82 6.67 3.10 8.58
CA GLU A 82 7.99 3.15 7.97
C GLU A 82 8.00 2.57 6.55
N GLU A 83 7.20 1.53 6.26
CA GLU A 83 6.97 1.03 4.89
C GLU A 83 6.39 2.10 3.99
N PHE A 84 5.29 2.74 4.43
CA PHE A 84 4.69 3.84 3.70
C PHE A 84 5.67 4.98 3.51
N GLY A 85 6.48 5.27 4.52
CA GLY A 85 7.55 6.25 4.44
C GLY A 85 8.54 5.96 3.32
N ARG A 86 8.98 4.70 3.18
CA ARG A 86 9.89 4.30 2.11
C ARG A 86 9.21 4.30 0.74
N ILE A 87 8.01 3.71 0.62
CA ILE A 87 7.25 3.67 -0.63
C ILE A 87 7.05 5.09 -1.17
N LEU A 88 6.67 6.02 -0.28
CA LEU A 88 6.40 7.40 -0.64
C LEU A 88 7.64 8.30 -0.64
N ASP A 89 8.85 7.81 -0.34
CA ASP A 89 10.05 8.64 -0.14
C ASP A 89 9.77 9.85 0.76
N SER A 90 9.07 9.60 1.88
CA SER A 90 8.69 10.63 2.85
C SER A 90 9.94 11.16 3.57
N PRO A 91 10.17 12.48 3.56
CA PRO A 91 11.35 13.09 4.18
C PRO A 91 11.34 12.94 5.71
N LYS A 92 10.16 12.79 6.32
CA LYS A 92 9.98 12.76 7.77
C LYS A 92 10.37 11.43 8.42
N GLN A 93 10.63 10.37 7.64
CA GLN A 93 10.81 9.00 8.15
C GLN A 93 12.22 8.43 7.96
N LYS A 94 13.23 9.27 7.70
CA LYS A 94 14.63 8.82 7.56
C LYS A 94 15.39 8.73 8.90
N LYS A 95 14.73 8.32 10.00
CA LYS A 95 15.37 8.12 11.32
C LYS A 95 14.85 6.84 12.01
N GLY A 96 15.45 5.68 11.73
CA GLY A 96 15.23 4.40 12.46
C GLY A 96 14.31 3.39 11.76
N PRO A 97 14.44 2.06 12.01
CA PRO A 97 14.19 1.05 10.99
C PRO A 97 12.72 0.71 10.70
N TYR A 98 12.40 0.69 9.40
CA TYR A 98 11.75 -0.45 8.75
C TYR A 98 12.80 -1.55 8.45
N LYS A 99 12.53 -2.82 8.78
CA LYS A 99 13.34 -4.00 8.39
C LYS A 99 12.44 -5.19 8.01
N GLY A 100 12.10 -5.28 6.74
CA GLY A 100 11.64 -6.50 6.06
C GLY A 100 11.52 -6.19 4.56
N LEU A 101 11.92 -7.03 3.60
CA LEU A 101 12.48 -8.37 3.63
C LEU A 101 14.00 -8.34 3.82
N GLY A 102 14.63 -9.50 4.04
CA GLY A 102 16.08 -9.67 3.94
C GLY A 102 16.60 -9.32 2.53
N GLN A 103 17.76 -9.85 2.15
CA GLN A 103 18.22 -9.77 0.75
C GLN A 103 17.06 -10.10 -0.19
N VAL A 104 16.88 -9.30 -1.26
CA VAL A 104 15.95 -9.67 -2.33
C VAL A 104 16.39 -11.06 -2.78
N PRO A 105 15.57 -12.11 -2.61
CA PRO A 105 15.99 -13.44 -3.00
C PRO A 105 16.29 -13.42 -4.49
N GLU A 106 17.46 -13.94 -4.85
CA GLU A 106 17.84 -14.03 -6.24
C GLU A 106 16.77 -14.83 -7.00
N PRO A 107 16.53 -14.55 -8.29
CA PRO A 107 15.49 -15.22 -9.08
C PRO A 107 15.53 -16.75 -8.97
N GLU A 108 16.70 -17.33 -8.77
CA GLU A 108 16.92 -18.77 -8.57
C GLU A 108 16.40 -19.29 -7.23
N GLU A 109 16.45 -18.48 -6.17
CA GLU A 109 15.84 -18.82 -4.87
C GLU A 109 14.31 -18.73 -4.96
N LEU A 110 13.79 -17.73 -5.67
CA LEU A 110 12.36 -17.61 -5.94
C LEU A 110 11.83 -18.79 -6.76
N ALA A 111 12.58 -19.22 -7.79
CA ALA A 111 12.23 -20.36 -8.63
C ALA A 111 12.08 -21.66 -7.82
N LYS A 112 13.05 -21.94 -6.93
CA LYS A 112 13.02 -23.11 -6.03
C LYS A 112 11.79 -23.12 -5.12
N VAL A 113 11.43 -21.98 -4.54
CA VAL A 113 10.26 -21.86 -3.65
C VAL A 113 8.96 -22.02 -4.43
N LEU A 114 8.90 -21.44 -5.63
CA LEU A 114 7.72 -21.46 -6.48
C LEU A 114 7.58 -22.77 -7.29
N SER A 115 8.55 -23.69 -7.17
CA SER A 115 8.59 -24.96 -7.91
C SER A 115 8.48 -24.77 -9.43
N ILE A 116 9.13 -23.73 -9.95
CA ILE A 116 9.23 -23.38 -11.38
C ILE A 116 10.69 -23.36 -11.82
#